data_AF-A0A964WUB1-F1
#
_entry.id   AF-A0A964WUB1-F1
#
_cell.length_a   1.000
_cell.length_b   1.000
_cell.length_c   1.000
_cell.angle_alpha   90.00
_cell.angle_beta   90.00
_cell.angle_gamma   90.00
#
_symmetry.space_group_name_H-M   'P 1'
#
loop_
_entity.id
_entity.type
_entity.pdbx_description
1 polymer ?
#
loop_
_entity_poly.entity_id
_entity_poly.type
_entity_poly.pdbx_seq_one_letter_code
_entity_poly.pdbx_strand_id
1 'polypeptide(L)' 'MTPLDPRRNAFRPDLADIALKGRVAAARFGEATPMRVAAPVTALRDAPRPDAARLTEALRG' A
#
# COMPACT_ATOMS: atom_id res chain seq x y z
N MET A 1 19.52 7.52 4.80
CA MET A 1 18.48 6.46 4.81
C MET A 1 17.38 6.93 3.86
N THR A 2 17.15 6.23 2.75
CA THR A 2 16.16 6.65 1.76
C THR A 2 14.75 6.37 2.29
N PRO A 3 13.84 7.36 2.31
CA PRO A 3 12.47 7.13 2.78
C PRO A 3 11.77 6.06 1.93
N LEU A 4 10.98 5.21 2.58
CA LEU A 4 10.19 4.18 1.90
C LEU A 4 9.10 4.83 1.05
N ASP A 5 8.98 4.39 -0.20
CA ASP A 5 7.93 4.85 -1.10
C ASP A 5 6.64 4.06 -0.83
N PRO A 6 5.52 4.70 -0.43
CA PRO A 6 4.25 4.03 -0.15
C PRO A 6 3.60 3.42 -1.40
N ARG A 7 4.06 3.79 -2.61
CA ARG A 7 3.62 3.15 -3.86
C ARG A 7 4.27 1.78 -4.10
N ARG A 8 5.36 1.50 -3.37
CA ARG A 8 6.16 0.27 -3.50
C ARG A 8 6.15 -0.58 -2.23
N ASN A 9 5.59 -0.06 -1.13
CA ASN A 9 5.59 -0.71 0.17
C ASN A 9 4.21 -0.51 0.79
N ALA A 10 3.63 -1.58 1.34
CA ALA A 10 2.28 -1.53 1.91
C ALA A 10 2.29 -0.89 3.31
N PHE A 11 2.25 0.44 3.38
CA PHE A 11 2.07 1.18 4.63
C PHE A 11 1.24 2.45 4.48
N ARG A 12 0.52 2.78 5.56
CA ARG A 12 -0.28 3.98 5.79
C ARG A 12 -0.35 4.24 7.30
N PRO A 13 -0.74 5.45 7.78
CA PRO A 13 -0.74 5.76 9.21
C PRO A 13 -1.59 4.81 10.07
N ASP A 14 -2.67 4.25 9.51
CA ASP A 14 -3.58 3.34 10.19
C ASP A 14 -3.22 1.86 10.05
N LEU A 15 -2.39 1.44 9.09
CA LEU A 15 -2.08 0.04 8.82
C LEU A 15 -0.77 -0.12 8.03
N ALA A 16 0.08 -1.06 8.42
CA ALA A 16 1.26 -1.42 7.64
C ALA A 16 1.49 -2.94 7.60
N ASP A 17 2.24 -3.38 6.60
CA ASP A 17 2.79 -4.74 6.55
C ASP A 17 3.70 -4.97 7.77
N ILE A 18 3.55 -6.11 8.44
CA ILE A 18 4.37 -6.53 9.57
C ILE A 18 5.87 -6.51 9.28
N ALA A 19 6.28 -6.74 8.02
CA ALA A 19 7.67 -6.66 7.59
C ALA A 19 8.28 -5.24 7.68
N LEU A 20 7.43 -4.20 7.84
CA LEU A 20 7.84 -2.80 7.96
C LEU A 20 7.90 -2.31 9.41
N LYS A 21 7.65 -3.17 10.40
CA LYS A 21 7.79 -2.81 11.83
C LYS A 21 9.17 -2.22 12.11
N GLY A 22 9.19 -1.09 12.83
CA GLY A 22 10.42 -0.35 13.16
C GLY A 22 10.99 0.49 12.02
N ARG A 23 10.45 0.40 10.80
CA ARG A 23 10.85 1.22 9.64
C ARG A 23 9.84 2.32 9.31
N VAL A 24 8.58 2.13 9.70
CA VAL A 24 7.47 3.08 9.49
C VAL A 24 6.64 3.23 10.76
N ALA A 25 5.99 4.39 10.89
CA ALA A 25 4.98 4.61 11.92
C ALA A 25 3.60 4.21 11.40
N ALA A 26 2.92 3.30 12.09
CA ALA A 26 1.55 2.89 11.81
C ALA A 26 0.85 2.45 13.10
N ALA A 27 -0.47 2.65 13.18
CA ALA A 27 -1.28 2.28 14.35
C ALA A 27 -1.38 0.76 14.56
N ARG A 28 -1.31 -0.02 13.48
CA ARG A 28 -1.36 -1.49 13.50
C ARG A 28 -0.53 -2.07 12.37
N PHE A 29 -0.14 -3.32 12.57
CA PHE A 29 0.62 -4.11 11.61
C PHE A 29 -0.08 -5.44 11.37
N GLY A 30 -0.20 -5.85 10.11
CA GLY A 30 -0.82 -7.11 9.71
C GLY A 30 0.11 -7.96 8.84
N GLU A 31 -0.06 -9.27 8.89
CA GLU A 31 0.62 -10.18 7.96
C GLU A 31 0.06 -10.00 6.55
N ALA A 32 0.95 -9.77 5.59
CA ALA A 32 0.55 -9.65 4.20
C ALA A 32 0.25 -11.03 3.59
N THR A 33 -0.84 -11.12 2.83
CA THR A 33 -1.12 -12.27 1.96
C THR A 33 -0.80 -11.89 0.52
N PRO A 34 0.04 -12.67 -0.19
CA PRO A 34 0.30 -12.43 -1.61
C PRO A 34 -1.00 -12.51 -2.43
N MET A 35 -1.22 -11.51 -3.27
CA MET A 35 -2.40 -11.38 -4.13
C MET A 35 -1.99 -10.92 -5.53
N ARG A 36 -2.89 -11.08 -6.51
CA ARG A 36 -2.73 -10.61 -7.89
C ARG A 36 -3.85 -9.69 -8.30
N VAL A 37 -3.56 -8.75 -9.19
CA VAL A 37 -4.56 -7.81 -9.73
C VAL A 37 -5.40 -8.53 -10.78
N ALA A 38 -6.68 -8.75 -10.49
CA ALA A 38 -7.61 -9.40 -11.42
C ALA A 38 -8.15 -8.45 -12.51
N ALA A 39 -8.27 -7.16 -12.20
CA ALA A 39 -8.70 -6.14 -13.14
C ALA A 39 -7.61 -5.88 -14.21
N PRO A 40 -7.95 -5.53 -15.46
CA PRO A 40 -6.95 -5.12 -16.46
C PRO A 40 -6.04 -4.00 -15.96
N VAL A 41 -6.66 -3.02 -15.28
CA VAL A 41 -6.01 -1.90 -14.62
C VAL A 41 -6.85 -1.52 -13.40
N THR A 42 -6.19 -1.15 -12.30
CA THR A 42 -6.85 -0.56 -11.13
C THR A 42 -6.03 0.57 -10.55
N ALA A 43 -6.70 1.58 -9.99
CA ALA A 43 -6.04 2.74 -9.40
C ALA A 43 -5.45 2.39 -8.02
N LEU A 44 -4.17 2.69 -7.81
CA LEU A 44 -3.59 2.80 -6.47
C LEU A 44 -3.86 4.20 -5.93
N ARG A 45 -4.47 4.28 -4.75
CA ARG A 45 -4.89 5.54 -4.11
C ARG A 45 -4.08 5.82 -2.85
N ASP A 46 -4.01 7.09 -2.47
CA ASP A 46 -3.34 7.56 -1.26
C ASP A 46 -4.11 7.28 0.04
N ALA A 47 -5.41 6.98 -0.05
CA ALA A 47 -6.27 6.64 1.08
C ALA A 47 -7.32 5.56 0.72
N PRO A 48 -7.93 4.84 1.70
CA PRO A 48 -8.89 3.75 1.48
C PRO A 48 -10.30 4.27 1.16
N ARG A 49 -10.41 5.21 0.24
CA ARG A 49 -11.67 5.84 -0.12
C ARG A 49 -11.75 6.02 -1.64
N PRO A 50 -12.94 5.91 -2.25
CA PRO A 50 -13.08 5.91 -3.71
C PRO A 50 -12.71 7.26 -4.35
N ASP A 51 -12.83 8.36 -3.60
CA ASP A 51 -12.57 9.74 -4.01
C ASP A 51 -11.13 10.20 -3.74
N ALA A 52 -10.27 9.35 -3.16
CA ALA A 52 -8.88 9.70 -2.89
C ALA A 52 -8.06 9.90 -4.17
N ALA A 53 -6.95 10.65 -4.08
CA ALA A 53 -6.12 10.94 -5.23
C ALA A 53 -5.52 9.64 -5.80
N ARG A 54 -5.49 9.52 -7.13
CA ARG A 54 -4.82 8.41 -7.82
C ARG A 54 -3.31 8.69 -7.83
N LEU A 55 -2.53 7.78 -7.26
CA LEU A 55 -1.07 7.87 -7.24
C LEU A 55 -0.46 7.24 -8.50
N THR A 56 -0.92 6.05 -8.85
CA THR A 56 -0.48 5.27 -10.02
C THR A 56 -1.54 4.21 -10.34
N GLU A 57 -1.25 3.35 -11.30
CA GLU A 57 -2.07 2.21 -11.68
C GLU A 57 -1.32 0.90 -11.42
N ALA A 58 -2.06 -0.11 -10.96
CA ALA A 58 -1.61 -1.49 -10.93
C ALA A 58 -2.24 -2.23 -12.10
N LEU A 59 -1.42 -2.95 -12.86
CA LEU A 59 -1.85 -3.69 -14.03
C LEU A 59 -2.14 -5.14 -13.66
N ARG A 60 -2.96 -5.81 -14.47
CA ARG A 60 -3.22 -7.24 -14.34
C ARG A 60 -1.92 -8.05 -14.24
N GLY A 61 -1.87 -8.97 -13.27
CA GLY A 61 -0.74 -9.86 -13.00
C GLY A 61 -0.52 -10.07 -11.52
#